data_AF-L1J5Y0-F1
#
_entry.id   AF-L1J5Y0-F1
#
_cell.length_a   1.000
_cell.length_b   1.000
_cell.length_c   1.000
_cell.angle_alpha   90.00
_cell.angle_beta   90.00
_cell.angle_gamma   90.00
#
_symmetry.space_group_name_H-M   'P 1'
#
loop_
_entity.id
_entity.type
_entity.pdbx_description
1 polymer ?
#
loop_
_entity_poly.entity_id
_entity_poly.type
_entity_poly.pdbx_seq_one_letter_code
_entity_poly.pdbx_strand_id
1 'polypeptide(L)'
;MLSEYHKWIDPGIKYSSQAVGVFLAWILQRIMSAIHCSLRGAFLFVSSSQDALVKLGYISSPVLEKDSTLFSGAVMLLALIGFLSQASYGFGLPFPLNLLFLPVYVLEFVITQMIGSV
;
A
#
# COMPACT_ATOMS: atom_id res chain seq x y z
N MET A 1 -11.90 -34.63 -32.02
CA MET A 1 -12.14 -33.88 -30.77
C MET A 1 -10.85 -33.64 -29.98
N LEU A 2 -10.01 -34.64 -29.68
CA LEU A 2 -8.74 -34.44 -28.94
C LEU A 2 -7.64 -33.67 -29.70
N SER A 3 -7.61 -33.72 -31.04
CA SER A 3 -6.63 -33.00 -31.87
C SER A 3 -6.83 -31.48 -31.90
N GLU A 4 -8.03 -30.99 -31.59
CA GLU A 4 -8.31 -29.55 -31.53
C GLU A 4 -7.73 -28.90 -30.27
N TYR A 5 -7.74 -29.62 -29.14
CA TYR A 5 -7.15 -29.14 -27.87
C TYR A 5 -5.63 -29.01 -27.94
N HIS A 6 -4.96 -29.86 -28.73
CA HIS A 6 -3.51 -29.80 -28.90
C HIS A 6 -3.03 -28.45 -29.46
N LYS A 7 -3.85 -27.76 -30.25
CA LYS A 7 -3.53 -26.44 -30.82
C LYS A 7 -3.45 -25.32 -29.77
N TRP A 8 -4.08 -25.53 -28.61
CA TRP A 8 -4.15 -24.54 -27.53
C TRP A 8 -3.08 -24.75 -26.46
N ILE A 9 -2.30 -25.84 -26.54
CA ILE A 9 -1.26 -26.15 -25.57
C ILE A 9 -0.10 -25.15 -25.68
N ASP A 10 0.44 -24.93 -26.89
CA ASP A 10 1.57 -24.01 -27.07
C ASP A 10 1.22 -22.55 -26.69
N PRO A 11 0.06 -21.99 -27.12
CA PRO A 11 -0.38 -20.69 -26.62
C PRO A 11 -0.62 -20.70 -25.12
N GLY A 12 -1.25 -21.75 -24.57
CA GLY A 12 -1.59 -21.84 -23.15
C GLY A 12 -0.35 -21.83 -22.25
N ILE A 13 0.71 -22.55 -22.62
CA ILE A 13 1.98 -22.56 -21.88
C ILE A 13 2.66 -21.18 -21.95
N LYS A 14 2.67 -20.56 -23.14
CA LYS A 14 3.25 -19.23 -23.31
C LYS A 14 2.52 -18.17 -22.46
N TYR A 15 1.19 -18.10 -22.55
CA TYR A 15 0.40 -17.13 -21.80
C TYR A 15 0.40 -17.38 -20.29
N SER A 16 0.40 -18.64 -19.85
CA SER A 16 0.47 -18.95 -18.42
C SER A 16 1.81 -18.53 -17.80
N SER A 17 2.94 -18.77 -18.49
CA SER A 17 4.24 -18.30 -18.01
C SER A 17 4.31 -16.77 -17.89
N GLN A 18 3.72 -16.05 -18.85
CA GLN A 18 3.60 -14.59 -18.79
C GLN A 18 2.68 -14.12 -17.66
N ALA A 19 1.54 -14.80 -17.47
CA ALA A 19 0.59 -14.49 -16.41
C ALA A 19 1.21 -14.66 -15.01
N VAL A 20 2.05 -15.68 -14.81
CA VAL A 20 2.80 -15.86 -13.56
C VAL A 20 3.76 -14.69 -13.33
N GLY A 21 4.45 -14.22 -14.38
CA GLY A 21 5.31 -13.04 -14.29
C GLY A 21 4.54 -11.78 -13.87
N VAL A 22 3.39 -11.53 -14.50
CA VAL A 22 2.51 -10.38 -14.17
C VAL A 22 1.97 -10.50 -12.75
N PHE A 23 1.57 -11.69 -12.33
CA PHE A 23 1.07 -11.94 -10.98
C PHE A 23 2.12 -11.62 -9.90
N LEU A 24 3.37 -12.05 -10.12
CA LEU A 24 4.48 -11.72 -9.22
C LEU A 24 4.76 -10.21 -9.19
N ALA A 25 4.72 -9.54 -10.35
CA ALA A 25 4.89 -8.09 -10.43
C ALA A 25 3.81 -7.35 -9.64
N TRP A 26 2.54 -7.79 -9.73
CA TRP A 26 1.46 -7.20 -8.93
C TRP A 26 1.62 -7.40 -7.43
N ILE A 27 2.12 -8.56 -6.99
CA ILE A 27 2.41 -8.77 -5.56
C ILE A 27 3.49 -7.79 -5.08
N LEU A 28 4.59 -7.66 -5.82
CA LEU A 28 5.68 -6.75 -5.47
C LEU A 28 5.21 -5.30 -5.43
N GLN A 29 4.46 -4.87 -6.46
CA GLN A 29 3.90 -3.53 -6.52
C GLN A 29 3.00 -3.25 -5.32
N ARG A 30 2.14 -4.20 -4.95
CA ARG A 30 1.25 -4.06 -3.80
C ARG A 30 2.02 -3.93 -2.48
N ILE A 31 3.10 -4.68 -2.30
CA ILE A 31 3.96 -4.57 -1.11
C ILE A 31 4.61 -3.18 -1.05
N MET A 32 5.14 -2.68 -2.17
CA MET A 32 5.76 -1.36 -2.23
C MET A 32 4.75 -0.26 -1.89
N SER A 33 3.57 -0.28 -2.50
CA SER A 33 2.50 0.68 -2.19
C SER A 33 2.11 0.65 -0.71
N ALA A 34 1.98 -0.54 -0.11
CA ALA A 34 1.65 -0.68 1.30
C ALA A 34 2.72 -0.09 2.23
N ILE A 35 4.00 -0.34 1.94
CA ILE A 35 5.12 0.25 2.68
C ILE A 35 5.09 1.78 2.58
N HIS A 36 4.94 2.32 1.37
CA HIS A 36 4.87 3.77 1.16
C HIS A 36 3.69 4.42 1.86
N CYS A 37 2.49 3.82 1.76
CA CYS A 37 1.29 4.29 2.45
C CYS A 37 1.48 4.28 3.96
N SER A 38 2.03 3.20 4.52
CA SER A 38 2.29 3.08 5.95
C SER A 38 3.31 4.12 6.44
N LEU A 39 4.42 4.30 5.71
CA LEU A 39 5.45 5.27 6.07
C LEU A 39 4.92 6.71 6.02
N ARG A 40 4.16 7.04 4.98
CA ARG A 40 3.56 8.37 4.83
C ARG A 40 2.50 8.62 5.91
N GLY A 41 1.67 7.63 6.19
CA GLY A 41 0.67 7.67 7.26
C GLY A 41 1.31 7.87 8.63
N ALA A 42 2.36 7.12 8.96
CA ALA A 42 3.10 7.25 10.21
C ALA A 42 3.75 8.64 10.36
N PHE A 43 4.38 9.16 9.30
CA PHE A 43 4.94 10.50 9.30
C PHE A 43 3.89 11.57 9.59
N LEU A 44 2.75 11.51 8.91
CA LEU A 44 1.63 12.43 9.13
C LEU A 44 1.05 12.29 10.53
N PHE A 45 0.94 11.07 11.04
CA PHE A 45 0.43 10.82 12.38
C PHE A 45 1.33 11.43 13.45
N VAL A 46 2.64 11.18 13.41
CA VAL A 46 3.57 11.73 14.42
C VAL A 46 3.61 13.25 14.33
N SER A 47 3.78 13.82 13.14
CA SER A 47 3.83 15.29 12.96
C SER A 47 2.53 15.99 13.37
N SER A 48 1.37 15.46 12.97
CA SER A 48 0.08 16.04 13.33
C SER A 48 -0.24 15.87 14.80
N SER A 49 0.17 14.75 15.42
CA SER A 49 -0.03 14.52 16.86
C SER A 49 0.71 15.55 17.69
N GLN A 50 1.96 15.86 17.31
CA GLN A 50 2.75 16.91 17.96
C GLN A 50 2.11 18.28 17.77
N ASP A 51 1.70 18.62 16.55
CA ASP A 51 1.06 19.90 16.26
C ASP A 51 -0.28 20.05 17.01
N ALA A 52 -1.03 18.96 17.18
CA ALA A 52 -2.27 18.93 17.97
C ALA A 52 -1.99 19.13 19.48
N LEU A 53 -0.96 18.48 20.02
CA LEU A 53 -0.55 18.62 21.43
C LEU A 53 -0.09 20.05 21.75
N VAL A 54 0.62 20.70 20.82
CA VAL A 54 1.02 22.11 20.96
C VAL A 54 -0.21 23.04 20.92
N LYS A 55 -1.15 22.81 19.99
CA LYS A 55 -2.40 23.59 19.90
C LYS A 55 -3.29 23.46 21.13
N LEU A 56 -3.27 22.30 21.78
CA LEU A 56 -4.03 22.05 23.02
C LEU A 56 -3.33 22.63 24.27
N GLY A 57 -2.14 23.23 24.13
CA GLY A 57 -1.44 23.91 25.22
C GLY A 57 -0.78 22.97 26.24
N TYR A 58 -0.73 21.66 25.98
CA TYR A 58 -0.06 20.70 26.86
C TYR A 58 1.48 20.77 26.77
N ILE A 59 2.02 21.34 25.68
CA ILE A 59 3.46 21.39 25.42
C ILE A 59 3.81 22.72 24.74
N SER A 60 4.80 23.46 25.28
CA SER A 60 5.20 24.80 24.79
C SER A 60 6.06 24.81 23.51
N SER A 61 6.54 23.65 23.05
CA SER A 61 7.38 23.51 21.85
C SER A 61 7.28 22.09 21.29
N PRO A 62 7.39 21.85 19.98
CA PRO A 62 7.46 20.49 19.43
C PRO A 62 8.61 19.69 20.09
N VAL A 63 8.25 18.68 20.89
CA VAL A 63 9.20 17.88 21.70
C VAL A 63 10.08 16.94 20.84
N LEU A 64 9.63 16.55 19.66
CA LEU A 64 10.49 15.85 18.69
C LEU A 64 10.69 16.78 17.50
N GLU A 65 11.93 17.19 17.31
CA GLU A 65 12.35 17.86 16.09
C GLU A 65 12.16 16.91 14.91
N LYS A 66 11.63 17.42 13.79
CA LYS A 66 11.29 16.60 12.60
C LYS A 66 12.51 15.92 11.96
N ASP A 67 13.72 16.36 12.31
CA ASP A 67 15.00 15.81 11.87
C ASP A 67 15.68 14.92 12.94
N SER A 68 15.06 14.78 14.12
CA SER A 68 15.61 13.97 15.19
C SER A 68 15.54 12.48 14.86
N THR A 69 16.62 11.76 15.18
CA THR A 69 16.67 10.28 15.07
C THR A 69 15.53 9.61 15.84
N LEU A 70 15.05 10.24 16.92
CA LEU A 70 13.91 9.75 17.70
C LEU A 70 12.59 9.89 16.94
N PHE A 71 12.40 10.98 16.19
CA PHE A 71 11.23 11.16 15.33
C PHE A 71 11.22 10.10 14.22
N SER A 72 12.35 9.93 13.53
CA SER A 72 12.51 8.91 12.50
C SER A 72 12.30 7.48 13.04
N GLY A 73 12.79 7.20 14.26
CA GLY A 73 12.56 5.94 14.95
C GLY A 73 11.08 5.70 15.27
N ALA A 74 10.38 6.70 15.81
CA ALA A 74 8.95 6.62 16.10
C ALA A 74 8.11 6.42 14.83
N VAL A 75 8.43 7.15 13.75
CA VAL A 75 7.80 6.98 12.44
C VAL A 75 8.04 5.57 11.90
N MET A 76 9.28 5.05 11.99
CA MET A 76 9.59 3.70 11.52
C MET A 76 8.84 2.62 12.31
N LEU A 77 8.77 2.72 13.64
CA LEU A 77 8.01 1.79 14.47
C LEU A 77 6.51 1.83 14.13
N LEU A 78 5.92 3.01 14.00
CA LEU A 78 4.53 3.16 13.59
C LEU A 78 4.28 2.68 12.16
N ALA A 79 5.23 2.87 11.25
CA ALA A 79 5.15 2.38 9.88
C ALA A 79 5.22 0.84 9.83
N LEU A 80 6.02 0.20 10.69
CA LEU A 80 6.04 -1.26 10.81
C LEU A 80 4.70 -1.79 11.33
N ILE A 81 4.14 -1.16 12.36
CA ILE A 81 2.81 -1.51 12.89
C ILE A 81 1.73 -1.31 11.81
N GLY A 82 1.77 -0.18 11.10
CA GLY A 82 0.86 0.11 10.00
C GLY A 82 0.97 -0.92 8.87
N PHE A 83 2.18 -1.34 8.50
CA PHE A 83 2.38 -2.36 7.47
C PHE A 83 1.89 -3.75 7.92
N LEU A 84 2.19 -4.14 9.17
CA LEU A 84 1.71 -5.40 9.75
C LEU A 84 0.19 -5.45 9.84
N SER A 85 -0.45 -4.33 10.18
CA SER A 85 -1.91 -4.25 10.19
C SER A 85 -2.49 -4.37 8.77
N GLN A 86 -1.92 -3.69 7.78
CA GLN A 86 -2.32 -3.82 6.36
C GLN A 86 -2.14 -5.25 5.85
N ALA A 87 -1.04 -5.92 6.21
CA ALA A 87 -0.80 -7.32 5.86
C ALA A 87 -1.81 -8.27 6.53
N SER A 88 -2.18 -8.00 7.78
CA SER A 88 -3.16 -8.79 8.54
C SER A 88 -4.58 -8.68 7.95
N TYR A 89 -4.92 -7.54 7.35
CA TYR A 89 -6.17 -7.34 6.59
C TYR A 89 -6.05 -7.76 5.10
N GLY A 90 -4.96 -8.41 4.70
CA GLY A 90 -4.77 -8.92 3.34
C GLY A 90 -4.62 -7.83 2.27
N PHE A 91 -4.17 -6.64 2.65
CA PHE A 91 -4.10 -5.44 1.81
C PHE A 91 -5.47 -4.95 1.28
N GLY A 92 -6.56 -5.37 1.93
CA GLY A 92 -7.92 -4.90 1.64
C GLY A 92 -8.45 -3.97 2.73
N LEU A 93 -9.40 -3.09 2.38
CA LEU A 93 -10.12 -2.29 3.37
C LEU A 93 -11.20 -3.15 4.06
N PRO A 94 -11.23 -3.21 5.40
CA PRO A 94 -12.32 -3.87 6.10
C PRO A 94 -13.63 -3.11 5.90
N PHE A 95 -14.75 -3.83 5.98
CA PHE A 95 -16.09 -3.22 5.97
C PHE A 95 -16.28 -2.33 7.23
N PRO A 96 -16.86 -1.12 7.15
CA PRO A 96 -17.51 -0.48 6.00
C PRO A 96 -16.62 0.49 5.20
N LEU A 97 -15.32 0.61 5.52
CA LEU A 97 -14.41 1.55 4.86
C LEU A 97 -14.33 1.30 3.35
N ASN A 98 -14.47 0.05 2.90
CA ASN A 98 -14.55 -0.30 1.48
C ASN A 98 -15.68 0.44 0.73
N LEU A 99 -16.84 0.65 1.37
CA LEU A 99 -17.96 1.37 0.75
C LEU A 99 -17.70 2.87 0.70
N LEU A 100 -17.13 3.42 1.77
CA LEU A 100 -16.80 4.85 1.86
C LEU A 100 -15.72 5.24 0.82
N PHE A 101 -14.71 4.40 0.63
CA PHE A 101 -13.59 4.64 -0.27
C PHE A 101 -13.75 3.98 -1.65
N LEU A 102 -14.94 3.49 -2.00
CA LEU A 102 -15.23 2.96 -3.33
C LEU A 102 -14.81 3.88 -4.48
N PRO A 103 -15.07 5.21 -4.48
CA PRO A 103 -14.59 6.08 -5.57
C PRO A 103 -13.07 6.14 -5.67
N VAL A 104 -12.36 6.06 -4.55
CA VAL A 104 -10.88 6.06 -4.51
C VAL A 104 -10.34 4.73 -5.05
N TYR A 105 -11.00 3.61 -4.74
CA TYR A 105 -10.64 2.29 -5.28
C TYR A 105 -10.73 2.22 -6.79
N VAL A 106 -11.80 2.77 -7.38
CA VAL A 106 -11.95 2.81 -8.84
C VAL A 106 -10.83 3.65 -9.46
N LEU A 107 -10.50 4.78 -8.84
CA LEU A 107 -9.44 5.67 -9.31
C LEU A 107 -8.06 5.01 -9.23
N GLU A 108 -7.75 4.30 -8.15
CA GLU A 108 -6.50 3.53 -7.99
C GLU A 108 -6.38 2.43 -9.05
N PHE A 109 -7.49 1.74 -9.34
CA PHE A 109 -7.52 0.72 -10.40
C PHE A 109 -7.18 1.33 -11.76
N VAL A 110 -7.81 2.46 -12.12
CA VAL A 110 -7.55 3.14 -13.39
C VAL A 110 -6.09 3.61 -13.48
N ILE A 111 -5.55 4.23 -12.43
CA ILE A 111 -4.14 4.69 -12.42
C ILE A 111 -3.18 3.52 -12.60
N THR A 112 -3.43 2.40 -11.93
CA THR A 112 -2.58 1.21 -12.02
C THR A 112 -2.55 0.63 -13.44
N GLN A 113 -3.71 0.57 -14.11
CA GLN A 113 -3.78 0.11 -15.50
C GLN A 113 -3.06 1.07 -16.46
N MET A 114 -3.15 2.38 -16.22
CA MET A 114 -2.50 3.40 -17.06
C MET A 114 -0.97 3.35 -16.94
N ILE A 115 -0.44 3.23 -15.71
CA ILE A 115 1.02 3.14 -15.50
C ILE A 115 1.58 1.82 -16.06
N GLY A 116 0.82 0.73 -15.99
CA GLY A 116 1.22 -0.56 -16.58
C GLY A 116 1.14 -0.64 -18.11
N SER A 117 0.61 0.40 -18.77
CA SER A 117 0.44 0.46 -20.23
C SER A 117 1.55 1.21 -20.98
N VAL A 118 2.55 1.73 -20.26
CA VAL A 118 3.75 2.41 -20.79
C VAL A 118 4.95 1.46 -20.70
#